data_AF-A0A7Y5GN60-F1
#
_entry.id   AF-A0A7Y5GN60-F1
#
_cell.length_a   1.000
_cell.length_b   1.000
_cell.length_c   1.000
_cell.angle_alpha   90.00
_cell.angle_beta   90.00
_cell.angle_gamma   90.00
#
_symmetry.space_group_name_H-M   'P 1'
#
loop_
_entity.id
_entity.type
_entity.pdbx_description
1 polymer ?
#
loop_
_entity_poly.entity_id
_entity_poly.type
_entity_poly.pdbx_seq_one_letter_code
_entity_poly.pdbx_strand_id
1 'polypeptide(L)'
;MDSSTYSLGENSSGVNEYYRSVSVFCDEIIEQSKGELGLLVKEFKAFLSLYNLEKPREDEEYLLELLSFGVLWRVYSSAAVSTRIAPFITMAYFAEWRKKHRRYKSAIDFARGIFITLFLLPWSDKKRKQAEPTLENIDHACKWFEATGEFREQALRFVLWRAFWGMKEDNELKELFRSIRAFTSWFESRANEVLGSYTKNVESFLTDTKNRYLWREDRISCTRTRLEYHLNMAGAELMNRAFKREFEKTERKAVLLPGCMRLLPEGECEAERVKEGLICKGCKPECNVNRIREMGKKQNYETYIIPHASDLSLWSPKEGEPARGVVASACVTTLVEGGWELKRYNVPAQCVLLNSSGCKKHWRQEGIPTKIDIRELKSRLN
;
A
#
# COMPACT_ATOMS: atom_id res chain seq x y z
N MET A 1 2.81 18.68 18.61
CA MET A 1 1.93 17.54 18.95
C MET A 1 2.48 16.36 18.15
N ASP A 2 3.21 15.51 18.86
CA ASP A 2 4.21 14.60 18.29
C ASP A 2 3.90 13.15 18.66
N SER A 3 2.68 12.69 18.36
CA SER A 3 2.33 11.27 18.45
C SER A 3 2.38 10.64 17.06
N SER A 4 2.81 9.38 17.00
CA SER A 4 2.88 8.62 15.75
C SER A 4 1.47 8.15 15.41
N THR A 5 1.04 8.19 14.15
CA THR A 5 -0.28 7.68 13.72
C THR A 5 -0.47 6.22 14.12
N TYR A 6 0.58 5.43 13.97
CA TYR A 6 0.64 4.03 14.40
C TYR A 6 1.98 3.71 15.09
N SER A 7 2.00 2.68 15.92
CA SER A 7 3.22 2.11 16.50
C SER A 7 3.03 0.60 16.67
N LEU A 8 3.94 -0.20 16.13
CA LEU A 8 3.92 -1.68 16.28
C LEU A 8 4.41 -2.11 17.67
N GLY A 9 4.98 -1.20 18.46
CA GLY A 9 5.52 -1.47 19.79
C GLY A 9 6.75 -0.62 20.10
N GLU A 10 6.94 -0.25 21.37
CA GLU A 10 8.08 0.56 21.81
C GLU A 10 9.37 -0.27 21.94
N ASN A 11 9.22 -1.55 22.27
CA ASN A 11 10.30 -2.52 22.44
C ASN A 11 10.13 -3.72 21.49
N SER A 12 11.13 -4.61 21.46
CA SER A 12 11.09 -5.82 20.63
C SER A 12 9.94 -6.77 21.00
N SER A 13 9.52 -6.82 22.27
CA SER A 13 8.41 -7.68 22.70
C SER A 13 7.09 -7.27 22.05
N GLY A 14 6.74 -5.97 22.09
CA GLY A 14 5.51 -5.46 21.49
C GLY A 14 5.49 -5.63 19.97
N VAL A 15 6.63 -5.44 19.31
CA VAL A 15 6.73 -5.63 17.85
C VAL A 15 6.60 -7.11 17.46
N ASN A 16 7.15 -8.04 18.24
CA ASN A 16 6.94 -9.47 18.02
C ASN A 16 5.47 -9.86 18.23
N GLU A 17 4.81 -9.27 19.23
CA GLU A 17 3.38 -9.47 19.48
C GLU A 17 2.54 -8.97 18.30
N TYR A 18 2.90 -7.84 17.68
CA TYR A 18 2.25 -7.38 16.45
C TYR A 18 2.34 -8.42 15.33
N TYR A 19 3.54 -8.91 15.01
CA TYR A 19 3.72 -9.87 13.91
C TYR A 19 3.03 -11.22 14.19
N ARG A 20 2.98 -11.65 15.45
CA ARG A 20 2.19 -12.81 15.85
C ARG A 20 0.69 -12.57 15.66
N SER A 21 0.19 -11.43 16.15
CA SER A 21 -1.23 -11.09 16.09
C SER A 21 -1.72 -10.93 14.66
N VAL A 22 -0.96 -10.26 13.78
CA VAL A 22 -1.35 -10.09 12.38
C VAL A 22 -1.30 -11.41 11.60
N SER A 23 -0.35 -12.30 11.92
CA SER A 23 -0.30 -13.65 11.32
C SER A 23 -1.54 -14.46 11.69
N VAL A 24 -1.88 -14.55 12.98
CA VAL A 24 -3.09 -15.28 13.43
C VAL A 24 -4.34 -14.65 12.81
N PHE A 25 -4.42 -13.32 12.76
CA PHE A 25 -5.54 -12.64 12.14
C PHE A 25 -5.65 -12.94 10.64
N CYS A 26 -4.54 -13.06 9.91
CA CYS A 26 -4.59 -13.45 8.50
C CYS A 26 -5.05 -14.90 8.30
N ASP A 27 -4.79 -15.81 9.25
CA ASP A 27 -5.38 -17.15 9.24
C ASP A 27 -6.91 -17.07 9.38
N GLU A 28 -7.41 -16.21 10.27
CA GLU A 28 -8.85 -15.96 10.43
C GLU A 28 -9.47 -15.35 9.17
N ILE A 29 -8.79 -14.41 8.51
CA ILE A 29 -9.25 -13.79 7.25
C ILE A 29 -9.40 -14.86 6.16
N ILE A 30 -8.39 -15.73 6.01
CA ILE A 30 -8.42 -16.82 5.04
C ILE A 30 -9.55 -17.79 5.38
N GLU A 31 -9.69 -18.20 6.64
CA GLU A 31 -10.76 -19.10 7.08
C GLU A 31 -12.15 -18.51 6.82
N GLN A 32 -12.38 -17.26 7.22
CA GLN A 32 -13.65 -16.57 7.03
C GLN A 32 -14.00 -16.42 5.55
N SER A 33 -13.01 -16.38 4.67
CA SER A 33 -13.23 -16.28 3.22
C SER A 33 -13.66 -17.59 2.56
N LYS A 34 -13.40 -18.77 3.15
CA LYS A 34 -13.54 -20.09 2.49
C LYS A 34 -14.95 -20.41 1.98
N GLY A 35 -15.98 -19.73 2.48
CA GLY A 35 -17.35 -19.85 1.99
C GLY A 35 -17.55 -19.20 0.61
N GLU A 36 -18.49 -18.27 0.52
CA GLU A 36 -18.88 -17.64 -0.75
C GLU A 36 -17.72 -16.93 -1.46
N LEU A 37 -16.85 -16.23 -0.73
CA LEU A 37 -15.72 -15.52 -1.33
C LEU A 37 -14.63 -16.48 -1.86
N GLY A 38 -14.42 -17.62 -1.20
CA GLY A 38 -13.47 -18.64 -1.64
C GLY A 38 -13.92 -19.31 -2.94
N LEU A 39 -15.23 -19.55 -3.08
CA LEU A 39 -15.81 -19.99 -4.35
C LEU A 39 -15.65 -18.92 -5.43
N LEU A 40 -15.93 -17.66 -5.09
CA LEU A 40 -15.79 -16.54 -6.01
C LEU A 40 -14.35 -16.38 -6.54
N VAL A 41 -13.34 -16.54 -5.67
CA VAL A 41 -11.92 -16.52 -6.07
C VAL A 41 -11.61 -17.65 -7.05
N LYS A 42 -12.12 -18.86 -6.81
CA LYS A 42 -11.92 -20.00 -7.72
C LYS A 42 -12.56 -19.76 -9.09
N GLU A 43 -13.78 -19.23 -9.11
CA GLU A 43 -14.46 -18.87 -10.37
C GLU A 43 -13.72 -17.78 -11.13
N PHE A 44 -13.23 -16.76 -10.41
CA PHE A 44 -12.43 -15.71 -11.01
C PHE A 44 -11.13 -16.25 -11.63
N LYS A 45 -10.43 -17.15 -10.93
CA LYS A 45 -9.22 -17.81 -11.47
C LYS A 45 -9.52 -18.64 -12.72
N ALA A 46 -10.66 -19.33 -12.74
CA ALA A 46 -11.11 -20.07 -13.93
C ALA A 46 -11.40 -19.11 -15.09
N PHE A 47 -12.04 -17.97 -14.83
CA PHE A 47 -12.26 -16.91 -15.81
C PHE A 47 -10.93 -16.37 -16.38
N LEU A 48 -9.96 -16.03 -15.52
CA LEU A 48 -8.65 -15.52 -15.96
C LEU A 48 -7.92 -16.53 -16.85
N SER A 49 -8.00 -17.82 -16.51
CA SER A 49 -7.38 -18.91 -17.27
C SER A 49 -8.07 -19.14 -18.62
N LEU A 50 -9.41 -19.14 -18.63
CA LEU A 50 -10.22 -19.36 -19.83
C LEU A 50 -9.95 -18.30 -20.90
N TYR A 51 -9.81 -17.04 -20.49
CA TYR A 51 -9.58 -15.90 -21.39
C TYR A 51 -8.10 -15.52 -21.52
N ASN A 52 -7.18 -16.27 -20.91
CA ASN A 52 -5.73 -16.02 -20.92
C ASN A 52 -5.36 -14.57 -20.56
N LEU A 53 -6.02 -14.02 -19.52
CA LEU A 53 -5.86 -12.61 -19.12
C LEU A 53 -4.65 -12.38 -18.21
N GLU A 54 -4.37 -13.33 -17.32
CA GLU A 54 -3.13 -13.38 -16.53
C GLU A 54 -2.84 -14.81 -16.08
N LYS A 55 -1.60 -15.06 -15.66
CA LYS A 55 -1.25 -16.31 -15.00
C LYS A 55 -1.92 -16.35 -13.61
N PRO A 56 -2.66 -17.42 -13.26
CA PRO A 56 -3.30 -17.53 -11.96
C PRO A 56 -2.30 -17.39 -10.81
N ARG A 57 -2.67 -16.57 -9.83
CA ARG A 57 -1.90 -16.28 -8.61
C ARG A 57 -2.41 -17.08 -7.42
N GLU A 58 -1.73 -16.94 -6.28
CA GLU A 58 -2.15 -17.55 -5.01
C GLU A 58 -3.47 -16.91 -4.54
N ASP A 59 -4.32 -17.68 -3.85
CA ASP A 59 -5.68 -17.26 -3.49
C ASP A 59 -5.68 -16.03 -2.54
N GLU A 60 -4.65 -15.91 -1.71
CA GLU A 60 -4.44 -14.79 -0.80
C GLU A 60 -4.35 -13.44 -1.53
N GLU A 61 -3.81 -13.41 -2.75
CA GLU A 61 -3.75 -12.17 -3.53
C GLU A 61 -5.14 -11.71 -3.98
N TYR A 62 -5.94 -12.64 -4.52
CA TYR A 62 -7.30 -12.36 -4.98
C TYR A 62 -8.23 -12.03 -3.81
N LEU A 63 -8.02 -12.66 -2.66
CA LEU A 63 -8.73 -12.32 -1.43
C LEU A 63 -8.38 -10.90 -0.96
N LEU A 64 -7.09 -10.53 -0.99
CA LEU A 64 -6.66 -9.17 -0.65
C LEU A 64 -7.25 -8.14 -1.61
N GLU A 65 -7.39 -8.47 -2.90
CA GLU A 65 -8.06 -7.61 -3.89
C GLU A 65 -9.54 -7.39 -3.56
N LEU A 66 -10.29 -8.44 -3.26
CA LEU A 66 -11.70 -8.34 -2.88
C LEU A 66 -11.89 -7.55 -1.58
N LEU A 67 -11.05 -7.80 -0.59
CA LEU A 67 -11.06 -7.05 0.67
C LEU A 67 -10.72 -5.58 0.43
N SER A 68 -9.72 -5.30 -0.40
CA SER A 68 -9.36 -3.94 -0.79
C SER A 68 -10.51 -3.25 -1.53
N PHE A 69 -11.19 -3.93 -2.44
CA PHE A 69 -12.37 -3.40 -3.12
C PHE A 69 -13.45 -3.02 -2.11
N GLY A 70 -13.79 -3.92 -1.18
CA GLY A 70 -14.80 -3.66 -0.16
C GLY A 70 -14.47 -2.47 0.74
N VAL A 71 -13.22 -2.38 1.23
CA VAL A 71 -12.74 -1.26 2.05
C VAL A 71 -12.75 0.05 1.26
N LEU A 72 -12.20 0.07 0.05
CA LEU A 72 -12.12 1.29 -0.75
C LEU A 72 -13.50 1.75 -1.24
N TRP A 73 -14.40 0.82 -1.53
CA TRP A 73 -15.79 1.13 -1.81
C TRP A 73 -16.44 1.80 -0.59
N ARG A 74 -16.31 1.21 0.60
CA ARG A 74 -16.78 1.79 1.89
C ARG A 74 -16.26 3.20 2.11
N VAL A 75 -14.97 3.43 1.90
CA VAL A 75 -14.34 4.71 2.25
C VAL A 75 -14.60 5.78 1.18
N TYR A 76 -14.53 5.44 -0.11
CA TYR A 76 -14.44 6.43 -1.19
C TYR A 76 -15.59 6.42 -2.19
N SER A 77 -16.50 5.43 -2.20
CA SER A 77 -17.54 5.35 -3.25
C SER A 77 -18.42 6.61 -3.35
N SER A 78 -18.77 7.25 -2.22
CA SER A 78 -19.54 8.50 -2.21
C SER A 78 -18.82 9.61 -2.98
N ALA A 79 -17.56 9.85 -2.66
CA ALA A 79 -16.72 10.84 -3.33
C ALA A 79 -16.48 10.44 -4.80
N ALA A 80 -16.15 9.18 -5.05
CA ALA A 80 -15.81 8.68 -6.37
C ALA A 80 -16.96 8.77 -7.38
N VAL A 81 -18.15 8.31 -7.00
CA VAL A 81 -19.33 8.29 -7.88
C VAL A 81 -19.94 9.68 -8.06
N SER A 82 -19.77 10.58 -7.08
CA SER A 82 -20.29 11.95 -7.18
C SER A 82 -19.38 12.91 -7.96
N THR A 83 -18.12 12.54 -8.17
CA THR A 83 -17.15 13.37 -8.91
C THR A 83 -17.48 13.35 -10.40
N ARG A 84 -17.38 14.50 -11.07
CA ARG A 84 -17.52 14.56 -12.54
C ARG A 84 -16.26 14.03 -13.22
N ILE A 85 -16.39 13.55 -14.46
CA ILE A 85 -15.26 12.97 -15.22
C ILE A 85 -14.13 13.99 -15.50
N ALA A 86 -14.46 15.27 -15.70
CA ALA A 86 -13.48 16.30 -16.09
C ALA A 86 -12.27 16.40 -15.13
N PRO A 87 -12.45 16.46 -13.79
CA PRO A 87 -11.35 16.32 -12.83
C PRO A 87 -10.39 15.16 -13.07
N PHE A 88 -10.85 14.00 -13.51
CA PHE A 88 -9.97 12.83 -13.75
C PHE A 88 -9.04 13.05 -14.93
N ILE A 89 -9.58 13.60 -16.02
CA ILE A 89 -8.81 13.95 -17.23
C ILE A 89 -7.72 14.95 -16.85
N THR A 90 -8.07 15.99 -16.09
CA THR A 90 -7.09 16.99 -15.63
C THR A 90 -6.00 16.39 -14.76
N MET A 91 -6.36 15.47 -13.85
CA MET A 91 -5.38 14.80 -12.98
C MET A 91 -4.43 13.89 -13.76
N ALA A 92 -4.92 13.21 -14.80
CA ALA A 92 -4.08 12.44 -15.73
C ALA A 92 -3.09 13.34 -16.49
N TYR A 93 -3.55 14.49 -16.99
CA TYR A 93 -2.66 15.49 -17.60
C TYR A 93 -1.61 16.00 -16.61
N PHE A 94 -1.98 16.33 -15.37
CA PHE A 94 -1.01 16.73 -14.35
C PHE A 94 0.03 15.67 -14.06
N ALA A 95 -0.35 14.39 -14.01
CA ALA A 95 0.59 13.29 -13.81
C ALA A 95 1.63 13.22 -14.93
N GLU A 96 1.19 13.32 -16.19
CA GLU A 96 2.07 13.32 -17.36
C GLU A 96 2.95 14.57 -17.43
N TRP A 97 2.38 15.73 -17.11
CA TRP A 97 3.11 17.00 -17.12
C TRP A 97 4.19 17.03 -16.04
N ARG A 98 3.91 16.47 -14.86
CA ARG A 98 4.87 16.33 -13.74
C ARG A 98 6.08 15.48 -14.13
N LYS A 99 5.87 14.40 -14.90
CA LYS A 99 6.96 13.55 -15.41
C LYS A 99 7.82 14.28 -16.44
N LYS A 100 7.20 14.95 -17.40
CA LYS A 100 7.89 15.63 -18.52
C LYS A 100 8.61 16.91 -18.10
N HIS A 101 8.07 17.66 -17.13
CA HIS A 101 8.57 18.98 -16.76
C HIS A 101 8.95 19.06 -15.28
N ARG A 102 10.04 18.37 -14.91
CA ARG A 102 10.53 18.30 -13.52
C ARG A 102 10.74 19.69 -12.87
N ARG A 103 11.04 20.74 -13.65
CA ARG A 103 11.18 22.13 -13.17
C ARG A 103 9.89 22.71 -12.58
N TYR A 104 8.71 22.30 -13.05
CA TYR A 104 7.42 22.81 -12.58
C TYR A 104 6.77 21.89 -11.54
N LYS A 105 7.49 20.90 -11.01
CA LYS A 105 6.97 19.91 -10.06
C LYS A 105 6.17 20.55 -8.92
N SER A 106 6.73 21.56 -8.24
CA SER A 106 6.06 22.20 -7.10
C SER A 106 4.76 22.91 -7.48
N ALA A 107 4.71 23.55 -8.65
CA ALA A 107 3.50 24.22 -9.13
C ALA A 107 2.41 23.20 -9.50
N ILE A 108 2.79 22.08 -10.12
CA ILE A 108 1.88 20.99 -10.45
C ILE A 108 1.36 20.32 -9.18
N ASP A 109 2.21 20.12 -8.18
CA ASP A 109 1.82 19.55 -6.88
C ASP A 109 0.80 20.46 -6.16
N PHE A 110 1.03 21.77 -6.15
CA PHE A 110 0.07 22.73 -5.61
C PHE A 110 -1.28 22.69 -6.36
N ALA A 111 -1.26 22.67 -7.69
CA ALA A 111 -2.48 22.56 -8.50
C ALA A 111 -3.22 21.24 -8.23
N ARG A 112 -2.51 20.11 -8.14
CA ARG A 112 -3.08 18.82 -7.75
C ARG A 112 -3.75 18.87 -6.38
N GLY A 113 -3.11 19.51 -5.41
CA GLY A 113 -3.67 19.68 -4.06
C GLY A 113 -4.98 20.48 -4.03
N ILE A 114 -5.10 21.51 -4.88
CA ILE A 114 -6.35 22.24 -5.13
C ILE A 114 -7.41 21.32 -5.73
N PHE A 115 -7.07 20.59 -6.80
CA PHE A 115 -8.01 19.70 -7.48
C PHE A 115 -8.51 18.55 -6.59
N ILE A 116 -7.60 17.94 -5.83
CA ILE A 116 -7.97 16.93 -4.84
C ILE A 116 -8.96 17.53 -3.84
N THR A 117 -8.69 18.74 -3.35
CA THR A 117 -9.51 19.35 -2.30
C THR A 117 -10.88 19.80 -2.77
N LEU A 118 -11.00 20.29 -4.01
CA LEU A 118 -12.27 20.79 -4.55
C LEU A 118 -13.13 19.68 -5.16
N PHE A 119 -12.51 18.66 -5.76
CA PHE A 119 -13.22 17.70 -6.61
C PHE A 119 -13.12 16.26 -6.14
N LEU A 120 -11.92 15.75 -5.82
CA LEU A 120 -11.76 14.33 -5.51
C LEU A 120 -12.15 13.99 -4.06
N LEU A 121 -11.85 14.88 -3.11
CA LEU A 121 -12.13 14.70 -1.69
C LEU A 121 -12.67 16.01 -1.08
N PRO A 122 -13.86 16.48 -1.50
CA PRO A 122 -14.45 17.72 -1.03
C PRO A 122 -14.78 17.65 0.47
N TRP A 123 -14.71 18.79 1.13
CA TRP A 123 -14.90 18.88 2.59
C TRP A 123 -16.32 18.52 3.03
N SER A 124 -17.33 18.86 2.23
CA SER A 124 -18.73 18.58 2.50
C SER A 124 -19.22 17.37 1.71
N ASP A 125 -18.59 16.21 1.90
CA ASP A 125 -19.23 14.98 1.46
C ASP A 125 -20.34 14.68 2.48
N LYS A 126 -21.55 15.18 2.20
CA LYS A 126 -22.75 14.77 2.95
C LYS A 126 -22.74 13.24 2.87
N LYS A 127 -22.64 12.54 4.00
CA LYS A 127 -22.67 11.06 4.07
C LYS A 127 -23.88 10.55 3.27
N ARG A 128 -23.70 10.28 1.98
CA ARG A 128 -24.74 9.69 1.14
C ARG A 128 -24.86 8.25 1.60
N LYS A 129 -26.08 7.73 1.67
CA LYS A 129 -26.28 6.30 1.90
C LYS A 129 -25.52 5.55 0.80
N GLN A 130 -24.64 4.66 1.24
CA GLN A 130 -23.85 3.86 0.33
C GLN A 130 -24.80 2.91 -0.42
N ALA A 131 -24.96 3.14 -1.72
CA ALA A 131 -25.72 2.24 -2.58
C ALA A 131 -24.89 0.99 -2.89
N GLU A 132 -25.57 -0.10 -3.26
CA GLU A 132 -24.91 -1.26 -3.84
C GLU A 132 -24.14 -0.85 -5.10
N PRO A 133 -22.95 -1.44 -5.36
CA PRO A 133 -22.22 -1.16 -6.58
C PRO A 133 -23.02 -1.57 -7.82
N THR A 134 -23.05 -0.70 -8.81
CA THR A 134 -23.37 -1.08 -10.19
C THR A 134 -22.07 -1.18 -10.98
N LEU A 135 -22.07 -1.90 -12.08
CA LEU A 135 -20.90 -2.01 -12.96
C LEU A 135 -20.43 -0.63 -13.47
N GLU A 136 -21.36 0.28 -13.76
CA GLU A 136 -21.05 1.66 -14.15
C GLU A 136 -20.40 2.45 -13.00
N ASN A 137 -20.93 2.32 -11.78
CA ASN A 137 -20.35 2.99 -10.62
C ASN A 137 -18.93 2.47 -10.34
N ILE A 138 -18.67 1.17 -10.59
CA ILE A 138 -17.33 0.58 -10.45
C ILE A 138 -16.37 1.13 -11.52
N ASP A 139 -16.80 1.22 -12.78
CA ASP A 139 -16.00 1.84 -13.85
C ASP A 139 -15.63 3.30 -13.49
N HIS A 140 -16.59 4.04 -12.93
CA HIS A 140 -16.37 5.40 -12.47
C HIS A 140 -15.40 5.47 -11.28
N ALA A 141 -15.56 4.58 -10.30
CA ALA A 141 -14.69 4.52 -9.13
C ALA A 141 -13.25 4.14 -9.49
N CYS A 142 -13.05 3.22 -10.43
CA CYS A 142 -11.70 2.87 -10.91
C CYS A 142 -10.99 4.07 -11.54
N LYS A 143 -11.70 4.88 -12.36
CA LYS A 143 -11.15 6.13 -12.91
C LYS A 143 -10.81 7.13 -11.81
N TRP A 144 -11.63 7.23 -10.77
CA TRP A 144 -11.33 8.05 -9.60
C TRP A 144 -10.05 7.56 -8.90
N PHE A 145 -9.94 6.26 -8.63
CA PHE A 145 -8.77 5.63 -7.99
C PHE A 145 -7.49 5.92 -8.78
N GLU A 146 -7.50 5.74 -10.09
CA GLU A 146 -6.36 6.09 -10.97
C GLU A 146 -6.03 7.59 -10.91
N ALA A 147 -7.04 8.46 -10.95
CA ALA A 147 -6.85 9.91 -10.93
C ALA A 147 -6.22 10.42 -9.63
N THR A 148 -6.47 9.74 -8.49
CA THR A 148 -5.79 10.09 -7.23
C THR A 148 -4.27 9.91 -7.33
N GLY A 149 -3.81 8.89 -8.06
CA GLY A 149 -2.44 8.41 -8.06
C GLY A 149 -2.04 7.59 -6.83
N GLU A 150 -2.96 7.36 -5.89
CA GLU A 150 -2.72 6.67 -4.61
C GLU A 150 -3.27 5.24 -4.57
N PHE A 151 -4.05 4.87 -5.60
CA PHE A 151 -4.78 3.60 -5.70
C PHE A 151 -4.59 2.91 -7.06
N ARG A 152 -3.44 3.14 -7.69
CA ARG A 152 -3.24 2.73 -9.09
C ARG A 152 -3.19 1.21 -9.18
N GLU A 153 -2.53 0.56 -8.23
CA GLU A 153 -2.41 -0.90 -8.23
C GLU A 153 -3.75 -1.59 -7.95
N GLN A 154 -4.60 -1.03 -7.09
CA GLN A 154 -5.95 -1.55 -6.87
C GLN A 154 -6.81 -1.35 -8.11
N ALA A 155 -6.79 -0.16 -8.72
CA ALA A 155 -7.59 0.12 -9.91
C ALA A 155 -7.28 -0.86 -11.05
N LEU A 156 -6.00 -1.14 -11.32
CA LEU A 156 -5.58 -2.11 -12.34
C LEU A 156 -6.15 -3.51 -12.09
N ARG A 157 -6.20 -3.95 -10.82
CA ARG A 157 -6.75 -5.25 -10.44
C ARG A 157 -8.27 -5.26 -10.53
N PHE A 158 -8.92 -4.16 -10.13
CA PHE A 158 -10.37 -4.04 -10.19
C PHE A 158 -10.90 -4.06 -11.63
N VAL A 159 -10.11 -3.67 -12.64
CA VAL A 159 -10.52 -3.80 -14.05
C VAL A 159 -10.80 -5.27 -14.42
N LEU A 160 -9.96 -6.21 -13.97
CA LEU A 160 -10.17 -7.63 -14.25
C LEU A 160 -11.37 -8.18 -13.47
N TRP A 161 -11.51 -7.82 -12.19
CA TRP A 161 -12.68 -8.17 -11.39
C TRP A 161 -13.97 -7.63 -12.00
N ARG A 162 -13.95 -6.38 -12.48
CA ARG A 162 -15.07 -5.79 -13.19
C ARG A 162 -15.40 -6.63 -14.42
N ALA A 163 -14.43 -6.95 -15.28
CA ALA A 163 -14.69 -7.74 -16.48
C ALA A 163 -15.38 -9.08 -16.14
N PHE A 164 -14.93 -9.76 -15.08
CA PHE A 164 -15.56 -10.96 -14.56
C PHE A 164 -16.98 -10.73 -14.03
N TRP A 165 -17.20 -9.69 -13.23
CA TRP A 165 -18.52 -9.32 -12.73
C TRP A 165 -19.51 -8.97 -13.85
N GLY A 166 -19.02 -8.46 -14.99
CA GLY A 166 -19.82 -8.21 -16.18
C GLY A 166 -20.35 -9.46 -16.87
N MET A 167 -19.88 -10.65 -16.48
CA MET A 167 -20.37 -11.95 -16.96
C MET A 167 -21.45 -12.55 -16.06
N LYS A 168 -21.78 -11.89 -14.94
CA LYS A 168 -22.74 -12.38 -13.95
C LYS A 168 -24.12 -11.79 -14.18
N GLU A 169 -25.16 -12.56 -13.85
CA GLU A 169 -26.54 -12.08 -13.86
C GLU A 169 -26.78 -11.05 -12.73
N ASP A 170 -27.72 -10.12 -12.93
CA ASP A 170 -27.97 -9.02 -11.98
C ASP A 170 -28.25 -9.47 -10.55
N ASN A 171 -28.97 -10.58 -10.37
CA ASN A 171 -29.27 -11.12 -9.05
C ASN A 171 -28.03 -11.71 -8.38
N GLU A 172 -27.22 -12.46 -9.14
CA GLU A 172 -25.96 -13.03 -8.66
C GLU A 172 -24.98 -11.91 -8.27
N LEU A 173 -24.88 -10.87 -9.08
CA LEU A 173 -24.03 -9.72 -8.82
C LEU A 173 -24.43 -8.99 -7.52
N LYS A 174 -25.73 -8.86 -7.26
CA LYS A 174 -26.22 -8.27 -6.00
C LYS A 174 -25.88 -9.13 -4.78
N GLU A 175 -26.00 -10.45 -4.87
CA GLU A 175 -25.59 -11.34 -3.77
C GLU A 175 -24.09 -11.23 -3.51
N LEU A 176 -23.28 -11.28 -4.57
CA LEU A 176 -21.83 -11.15 -4.51
C LEU A 176 -21.40 -9.87 -3.78
N PHE A 177 -21.96 -8.72 -4.15
CA PHE A 177 -21.61 -7.46 -3.47
C PHE A 177 -22.09 -7.41 -2.01
N ARG A 178 -23.18 -8.09 -1.68
CA ARG A 178 -23.59 -8.26 -0.28
C ARG A 178 -22.60 -9.09 0.51
N SER A 179 -22.08 -10.18 -0.07
CA SER A 179 -21.04 -11.03 0.54
C SER A 179 -19.74 -10.25 0.76
N ILE A 180 -19.28 -9.49 -0.23
CA ILE A 180 -18.09 -8.61 -0.09
C ILE A 180 -18.31 -7.58 1.02
N ARG A 181 -19.47 -6.93 1.07
CA ARG A 181 -19.77 -5.94 2.10
C ARG A 181 -19.82 -6.58 3.49
N ALA A 182 -20.44 -7.75 3.62
CA ALA A 182 -20.52 -8.48 4.89
C ALA A 182 -19.12 -8.86 5.39
N PHE A 183 -18.28 -9.39 4.50
CA PHE A 183 -16.89 -9.70 4.81
C PHE A 183 -16.08 -8.47 5.22
N THR A 184 -16.28 -7.34 4.53
CA THR A 184 -15.63 -6.06 4.88
C THR A 184 -16.08 -5.55 6.25
N SER A 185 -17.36 -5.69 6.60
CA SER A 185 -17.88 -5.35 7.94
C SER A 185 -17.27 -6.21 9.04
N TRP A 186 -17.20 -7.52 8.80
CA TRP A 186 -16.55 -8.45 9.72
C TRP A 186 -15.06 -8.09 9.89
N PHE A 187 -14.35 -7.85 8.79
CA PHE A 187 -12.94 -7.48 8.80
C PHE A 187 -12.72 -6.19 9.60
N GLU A 188 -13.53 -5.14 9.39
CA GLU A 188 -13.40 -3.88 10.13
C GLU A 188 -13.55 -4.09 11.65
N SER A 189 -14.56 -4.85 12.08
CA SER A 189 -14.76 -5.14 13.50
C SER A 189 -13.59 -5.93 14.06
N ARG A 190 -13.23 -7.03 13.41
CA ARG A 190 -12.20 -7.95 13.89
C ARG A 190 -10.81 -7.33 13.86
N ALA A 191 -10.49 -6.57 12.81
CA ALA A 191 -9.23 -5.86 12.71
C ALA A 191 -9.10 -4.78 13.79
N ASN A 192 -10.19 -4.11 14.18
CA ASN A 192 -10.14 -3.16 15.29
C ASN A 192 -9.87 -3.86 16.63
N GLU A 193 -10.41 -5.05 16.86
CA GLU A 193 -10.12 -5.85 18.06
C GLU A 193 -8.64 -6.26 18.13
N VAL A 194 -8.08 -6.75 17.01
CA VAL A 194 -6.74 -7.33 16.98
C VAL A 194 -5.64 -6.28 16.77
N LEU A 195 -5.87 -5.33 15.86
CA LEU A 195 -4.86 -4.34 15.41
C LEU A 195 -5.13 -2.92 15.94
N GLY A 196 -6.24 -2.72 16.66
CA GLY A 196 -6.65 -1.41 17.14
C GLY A 196 -5.62 -0.75 18.06
N SER A 197 -4.97 -1.52 18.93
CA SER A 197 -3.96 -1.01 19.87
C SER A 197 -2.78 -0.34 19.17
N TYR A 198 -2.37 -0.84 18.00
CA TYR A 198 -1.26 -0.31 17.20
C TYR A 198 -1.61 0.97 16.41
N THR A 199 -2.89 1.33 16.33
CA THR A 199 -3.43 2.40 15.47
C THR A 199 -4.27 3.43 16.23
N LYS A 200 -4.18 3.44 17.57
CA LYS A 200 -5.01 4.27 18.47
C LYS A 200 -4.93 5.78 18.25
N ASN A 201 -3.91 6.27 17.53
CA ASN A 201 -3.69 7.70 17.30
C ASN A 201 -4.13 8.15 15.90
N VAL A 202 -4.68 7.26 15.07
CA VAL A 202 -5.04 7.62 13.69
C VAL A 202 -6.16 8.66 13.69
N GLU A 203 -7.22 8.47 14.47
CA GLU A 203 -8.38 9.38 14.48
C GLU A 203 -8.04 10.77 15.05
N SER A 204 -7.24 10.83 16.13
CA SER A 204 -6.77 12.10 16.67
C SER A 204 -5.86 12.81 15.67
N PHE A 205 -4.93 12.10 15.04
CA PHE A 205 -4.10 12.66 13.97
C PHE A 205 -4.93 13.24 12.82
N LEU A 206 -5.94 12.52 12.33
CA LEU A 206 -6.79 13.00 11.24
C LEU A 206 -7.56 14.27 11.63
N THR A 207 -8.00 14.35 12.89
CA THR A 207 -8.70 15.52 13.43
C THR A 207 -7.76 16.73 13.53
N ASP A 208 -6.58 16.54 14.13
CA ASP A 208 -5.63 17.61 14.43
C ASP A 208 -4.92 18.14 13.18
N THR A 209 -4.74 17.30 12.16
CA THR A 209 -3.99 17.64 10.95
C THR A 209 -4.87 18.01 9.76
N LYS A 210 -6.19 18.11 9.97
CA LYS A 210 -7.17 18.42 8.92
C LYS A 210 -6.80 19.64 8.08
N ASN A 211 -6.40 20.74 8.74
CA ASN A 211 -6.01 21.97 8.05
C ASN A 211 -4.60 21.89 7.44
N ARG A 212 -3.71 21.08 8.03
CA ARG A 212 -2.33 20.89 7.54
C ARG A 212 -2.28 20.19 6.18
N TYR A 213 -3.17 19.23 5.95
CA TYR A 213 -3.23 18.48 4.68
C TYR A 213 -4.22 19.05 3.68
N LEU A 214 -4.99 20.06 4.08
CA LEU A 214 -5.83 20.79 3.15
C LEU A 214 -4.92 21.40 2.06
N TRP A 215 -5.32 21.26 0.79
CA TRP A 215 -4.58 21.75 -0.38
C TRP A 215 -3.24 21.05 -0.69
N ARG A 216 -2.89 19.95 0.01
CA ARG A 216 -1.68 19.16 -0.32
C ARG A 216 -1.95 18.11 -1.40
N GLU A 217 -0.93 17.84 -2.21
CA GLU A 217 -0.97 16.83 -3.27
C GLU A 217 -1.07 15.40 -2.72
N ASP A 218 -0.52 15.18 -1.53
CA ASP A 218 -0.50 13.89 -0.82
C ASP A 218 -1.62 13.78 0.22
N ARG A 219 -2.65 14.63 0.14
CA ARG A 219 -3.77 14.66 1.10
C ARG A 219 -4.39 13.28 1.27
N ILE A 220 -4.76 12.59 0.19
CA ILE A 220 -5.38 11.26 0.25
C ILE A 220 -4.45 10.24 0.94
N SER A 221 -3.15 10.29 0.68
CA SER A 221 -2.13 9.46 1.33
C SER A 221 -2.01 9.73 2.84
N CYS A 222 -2.07 11.00 3.23
CA CYS A 222 -1.92 11.42 4.62
C CYS A 222 -3.21 11.34 5.43
N THR A 223 -4.38 11.32 4.78
CA THR A 223 -5.69 11.27 5.46
C THR A 223 -6.38 9.91 5.39
N ARG A 224 -5.60 8.84 5.27
CA ARG A 224 -6.08 7.45 5.28
C ARG A 224 -6.81 7.14 6.59
N THR A 225 -7.96 6.49 6.47
CA THR A 225 -8.78 6.06 7.60
C THR A 225 -8.09 4.93 8.38
N ARG A 226 -8.49 4.72 9.63
CA ARG A 226 -7.94 3.63 10.45
C ARG A 226 -8.24 2.25 9.85
N LEU A 227 -9.39 2.08 9.19
CA LEU A 227 -9.71 0.87 8.44
C LEU A 227 -8.69 0.60 7.32
N GLU A 228 -8.22 1.63 6.62
CA GLU A 228 -7.17 1.47 5.62
C GLU A 228 -5.81 1.13 6.23
N TYR A 229 -5.49 1.61 7.45
CA TYR A 229 -4.31 1.14 8.17
C TYR A 229 -4.39 -0.35 8.45
N HIS A 230 -5.53 -0.83 8.95
CA HIS A 230 -5.75 -2.25 9.22
C HIS A 230 -5.69 -3.11 7.96
N LEU A 231 -6.31 -2.64 6.86
CA LEU A 231 -6.20 -3.28 5.55
C LEU A 231 -4.74 -3.45 5.14
N ASN A 232 -3.92 -2.41 5.27
CA ASN A 232 -2.52 -2.50 4.85
C ASN A 232 -1.67 -3.36 5.80
N MET A 233 -1.99 -3.38 7.10
CA MET A 233 -1.32 -4.25 8.07
C MET A 233 -1.57 -5.73 7.74
N ALA A 234 -2.83 -6.13 7.57
CA ALA A 234 -3.18 -7.48 7.15
C ALA A 234 -2.69 -7.79 5.73
N GLY A 235 -2.80 -6.82 4.82
CA GLY A 235 -2.38 -6.95 3.43
C GLY A 235 -0.89 -7.22 3.27
N ALA A 236 -0.04 -6.61 4.10
CA ALA A 236 1.40 -6.89 4.08
C ALA A 236 1.70 -8.37 4.42
N GLU A 237 0.99 -8.95 5.39
CA GLU A 237 1.14 -10.36 5.76
C GLU A 237 0.55 -11.31 4.70
N LEU A 238 -0.65 -11.03 4.17
CA LEU A 238 -1.24 -11.81 3.08
C LEU A 238 -0.34 -11.78 1.82
N MET A 239 0.23 -10.63 1.48
CA MET A 239 1.20 -10.51 0.40
C MET A 239 2.45 -11.34 0.65
N ASN A 240 2.99 -11.31 1.87
CA ASN A 240 4.16 -12.11 2.21
C ASN A 240 3.91 -13.60 1.96
N ARG A 241 2.73 -14.09 2.36
CA ARG A 241 2.32 -15.49 2.12
C ARG A 241 2.22 -15.81 0.64
N ALA A 242 1.52 -14.97 -0.12
CA ALA A 242 1.34 -15.15 -1.56
C ALA A 242 2.67 -15.12 -2.34
N PHE A 243 3.55 -14.17 -2.02
CA PHE A 243 4.78 -13.94 -2.77
C PHE A 243 5.95 -14.83 -2.31
N LYS A 244 5.79 -15.56 -1.20
CA LYS A 244 6.87 -16.33 -0.57
C LYS A 244 7.55 -17.29 -1.54
N ARG A 245 6.75 -18.09 -2.27
CA ARG A 245 7.26 -19.12 -3.19
C ARG A 245 8.09 -18.54 -4.34
N GLU A 246 7.72 -17.37 -4.86
CA GLU A 246 8.48 -16.70 -5.91
C GLU A 246 9.75 -16.05 -5.35
N PHE A 247 9.66 -15.46 -4.16
CA PHE A 247 10.78 -14.83 -3.49
C PHE A 247 11.88 -15.83 -3.10
N GLU A 248 11.51 -16.99 -2.55
CA GLU A 248 12.46 -18.04 -2.14
C GLU A 248 13.30 -18.60 -3.31
N LYS A 249 12.77 -18.53 -4.55
CA LYS A 249 13.48 -18.96 -5.76
C LYS A 249 14.57 -17.98 -6.21
N THR A 250 14.65 -16.80 -5.62
CA THR A 250 15.64 -15.79 -5.99
C THR A 250 16.97 -16.05 -5.29
N GLU A 251 18.05 -16.11 -6.06
CA GLU A 251 19.40 -16.28 -5.52
C GLU A 251 19.94 -15.00 -4.90
N ARG A 252 19.68 -13.86 -5.56
CA ARG A 252 20.12 -12.54 -5.12
C ARG A 252 19.00 -11.83 -4.38
N LYS A 253 19.31 -11.29 -3.20
CA LYS A 253 18.35 -10.58 -2.35
C LYS A 253 18.81 -9.14 -2.09
N ALA A 254 17.86 -8.22 -2.03
CA ALA A 254 18.08 -6.85 -1.59
C ALA A 254 17.02 -6.39 -0.59
N VAL A 255 17.42 -5.49 0.29
CA VAL A 255 16.56 -4.82 1.27
C VAL A 255 16.40 -3.36 0.87
N LEU A 256 15.15 -2.95 0.63
CA LEU A 256 14.79 -1.59 0.27
C LEU A 256 14.26 -0.85 1.50
N LEU A 257 15.00 0.18 1.92
CA LEU A 257 14.68 0.97 3.10
C LEU A 257 14.22 2.37 2.70
N PRO A 258 13.21 2.95 3.36
CA PRO A 258 12.76 4.29 3.06
C PRO A 258 13.75 5.33 3.60
N GLY A 259 13.81 6.49 2.93
CA GLY A 259 14.72 7.58 3.31
C GLY A 259 14.53 8.12 4.73
N CYS A 260 13.37 7.91 5.35
CA CYS A 260 13.07 8.32 6.74
C CYS A 260 13.74 7.44 7.82
N MET A 261 14.39 6.33 7.46
CA MET A 261 15.19 5.55 8.39
C MET A 261 16.62 6.10 8.56
N ARG A 262 17.02 7.05 7.73
CA ARG A 262 18.31 7.73 7.86
C ARG A 262 18.34 8.54 9.15
N LEU A 263 19.50 8.53 9.81
CA LEU A 263 19.72 9.35 11.01
C LEU A 263 19.92 10.80 10.63
N LEU A 264 20.75 11.04 9.61
CA LEU A 264 21.07 12.37 9.12
C LEU A 264 20.13 12.76 7.96
N PRO A 265 19.76 14.04 7.85
CA PRO A 265 18.93 14.53 6.75
C PRO A 265 19.68 14.53 5.41
N GLU A 266 18.97 14.90 4.35
CA GLU A 266 19.58 15.13 3.04
C GLU A 266 20.60 16.29 3.12
N GLY A 267 21.75 16.15 2.44
CA GLY A 267 22.87 17.08 2.51
C GLY A 267 23.92 16.71 3.57
N GLU A 268 23.52 16.07 4.66
CA GLU A 268 24.44 15.59 5.72
C GLU A 268 24.72 14.09 5.61
N CYS A 269 23.77 13.31 5.09
CA CYS A 269 23.97 11.89 4.87
C CYS A 269 24.85 11.64 3.64
N GLU A 270 25.97 10.94 3.82
CA GLU A 270 26.90 10.50 2.76
C GLU A 270 26.35 9.35 1.88
N ALA A 271 25.03 9.17 1.78
CA ALA A 271 24.47 8.16 0.88
C ALA A 271 24.73 8.56 -0.58
N GLU A 272 25.27 7.64 -1.37
CA GLU A 272 25.61 7.91 -2.77
C GLU A 272 24.42 7.57 -3.68
N ARG A 273 24.09 8.46 -4.62
CA ARG A 273 23.04 8.19 -5.63
C ARG A 273 23.57 7.19 -6.66
N VAL A 274 22.83 6.10 -6.82
CA VAL A 274 22.98 5.15 -7.93
C VAL A 274 21.70 5.13 -8.76
N LYS A 275 21.67 4.31 -9.81
CA LYS A 275 20.50 4.19 -10.69
C LYS A 275 19.27 3.72 -9.89
N GLU A 276 19.42 2.65 -9.12
CA GLU A 276 18.34 1.93 -8.43
C GLU A 276 17.90 2.57 -7.10
N GLY A 277 18.58 3.62 -6.63
CA GLY A 277 18.30 4.27 -5.34
C GLY A 277 19.51 4.97 -4.76
N LEU A 278 19.68 4.93 -3.44
CA LEU A 278 20.90 5.40 -2.77
C LEU A 278 21.60 4.24 -2.04
N ILE A 279 22.93 4.24 -2.09
CA ILE A 279 23.76 3.30 -1.33
C ILE A 279 24.27 3.99 -0.07
N CYS A 280 24.01 3.40 1.10
CA CYS A 280 24.57 3.88 2.36
C CYS A 280 26.09 3.65 2.41
N LYS A 281 26.86 4.71 2.70
CA LYS A 281 28.33 4.65 2.88
C LYS A 281 28.79 4.43 4.31
N GLY A 282 27.88 4.55 5.28
CA GLY A 282 28.17 4.26 6.69
C GLY A 282 28.72 5.42 7.51
N CYS A 283 28.32 6.66 7.20
CA CYS A 283 28.71 7.87 7.91
C CYS A 283 28.49 7.84 9.45
N LYS A 284 27.49 7.10 9.94
CA LYS A 284 27.17 6.95 11.36
C LYS A 284 26.88 5.49 11.75
N PRO A 285 27.61 4.88 12.70
CA PRO A 285 27.36 3.51 13.17
C PRO A 285 25.98 3.27 13.79
N GLU A 286 25.39 4.29 14.40
CA GLU A 286 24.12 4.25 15.10
C GLU A 286 22.91 4.41 14.16
N CYS A 287 23.11 4.74 12.89
CA CYS A 287 22.04 4.84 11.89
C CYS A 287 21.43 3.46 11.58
N ASN A 288 20.09 3.37 11.63
CA ASN A 288 19.36 2.13 11.36
C ASN A 288 19.66 1.55 9.96
N VAL A 289 19.79 2.41 8.95
CA VAL A 289 20.16 1.99 7.59
C VAL A 289 21.57 1.38 7.56
N ASN A 290 22.55 2.00 8.23
CA ASN A 290 23.92 1.49 8.27
C ASN A 290 23.99 0.14 9.00
N ARG A 291 23.26 -0.01 10.11
CA ARG A 291 23.17 -1.28 10.83
C ARG A 291 22.64 -2.42 9.96
N ILE A 292 21.61 -2.16 9.14
CA ILE A 292 21.05 -3.14 8.21
C ILE A 292 22.04 -3.41 7.07
N ARG A 293 22.72 -2.40 6.53
CA ARG A 293 23.79 -2.57 5.53
C ARG A 293 24.91 -3.47 6.04
N GLU A 294 25.44 -3.23 7.24
CA GLU A 294 26.50 -4.06 7.82
C GLU A 294 26.03 -5.50 8.08
N MET A 295 24.75 -5.70 8.41
CA MET A 295 24.15 -7.04 8.49
C MET A 295 24.09 -7.70 7.09
N GLY A 296 23.72 -6.95 6.05
CA GLY A 296 23.66 -7.42 4.66
C GLY A 296 24.98 -7.94 4.13
N LYS A 297 26.09 -7.25 4.44
CA LYS A 297 27.44 -7.73 4.11
C LYS A 297 27.76 -9.10 4.69
N LYS A 298 27.22 -9.42 5.87
CA LYS A 298 27.44 -10.69 6.56
C LYS A 298 26.46 -11.79 6.13
N GLN A 299 25.31 -11.41 5.58
CA GLN A 299 24.19 -12.31 5.25
C GLN A 299 23.92 -12.39 3.74
N ASN A 300 24.84 -11.90 2.92
CA ASN A 300 24.78 -11.93 1.46
C ASN A 300 23.51 -11.30 0.85
N TYR A 301 23.12 -10.11 1.34
CA TYR A 301 22.11 -9.28 0.69
C TYR A 301 22.57 -7.84 0.55
N GLU A 302 22.03 -7.15 -0.45
CA GLU A 302 22.33 -5.76 -0.74
C GLU A 302 21.33 -4.82 -0.01
N THR A 303 21.74 -3.62 0.37
CA THR A 303 20.85 -2.65 1.05
C THR A 303 20.80 -1.36 0.27
N TYR A 304 19.59 -0.92 -0.08
CA TYR A 304 19.34 0.31 -0.82
C TYR A 304 18.37 1.20 -0.07
N ILE A 305 18.57 2.52 -0.18
CA ILE A 305 17.63 3.51 0.31
C ILE A 305 16.79 3.98 -0.88
N ILE A 306 15.47 3.84 -0.75
CA ILE A 306 14.49 4.29 -1.73
C ILE A 306 13.82 5.56 -1.20
N PRO A 307 14.23 6.76 -1.66
CA PRO A 307 13.66 8.01 -1.17
C PRO A 307 12.22 8.24 -1.65
N HIS A 308 11.86 7.68 -2.81
CA HIS A 308 10.55 7.83 -3.44
C HIS A 308 10.06 6.51 -4.05
N ALA A 309 8.78 6.18 -3.86
CA ALA A 309 8.17 4.97 -4.42
C ALA A 309 8.22 4.92 -5.95
N SER A 310 8.32 6.06 -6.63
CA SER A 310 8.48 6.14 -8.09
C SER A 310 9.69 5.40 -8.65
N ASP A 311 10.68 5.10 -7.81
CA ASP A 311 11.92 4.46 -8.22
C ASP A 311 11.81 2.91 -8.20
N LEU A 312 10.67 2.34 -7.77
CA LEU A 312 10.44 0.88 -7.74
C LEU A 312 10.46 0.24 -9.13
N SER A 313 10.09 0.97 -10.18
CA SER A 313 10.20 0.50 -11.57
C SER A 313 11.62 0.15 -12.01
N LEU A 314 12.64 0.75 -11.37
CA LEU A 314 14.05 0.51 -11.67
C LEU A 314 14.54 -0.85 -11.16
N TRP A 315 13.71 -1.57 -10.40
CA TRP A 315 13.99 -2.89 -9.85
C TRP A 315 13.52 -4.04 -10.74
N SER A 316 12.81 -3.74 -11.83
CA SER A 316 12.39 -4.75 -12.80
C SER A 316 13.62 -5.50 -13.36
N PRO A 317 13.58 -6.84 -13.45
CA PRO A 317 14.67 -7.61 -14.05
C PRO A 317 14.86 -7.19 -15.50
N LYS A 318 16.12 -7.06 -15.93
CA LYS A 318 16.42 -6.85 -17.34
C LYS A 318 16.26 -8.15 -18.11
N GLU A 319 16.06 -8.03 -19.41
CA GLU A 319 15.96 -9.20 -20.30
C GLU A 319 17.20 -10.10 -20.16
N GLY A 320 16.98 -11.39 -19.87
CA GLY A 320 18.05 -12.37 -19.65
C GLY A 320 18.73 -12.33 -18.27
N GLU A 321 18.44 -11.34 -17.42
CA GLU A 321 18.96 -11.27 -16.04
C GLU A 321 18.00 -11.98 -15.06
N PRO A 322 18.51 -12.78 -14.10
CA PRO A 322 17.66 -13.40 -13.09
C PRO A 322 17.02 -12.34 -12.18
N ALA A 323 15.77 -12.58 -11.78
CA ALA A 323 15.07 -11.71 -10.85
C ALA A 323 15.77 -11.67 -9.47
N ARG A 324 15.82 -10.47 -8.90
CA ARG A 324 16.32 -10.25 -7.53
C ARG A 324 15.14 -10.22 -6.56
N GLY A 325 15.21 -11.00 -5.50
CA GLY A 325 14.25 -10.94 -4.41
C GLY A 325 14.41 -9.64 -3.63
N VAL A 326 13.30 -8.99 -3.33
CA VAL A 326 13.28 -7.72 -2.61
C VAL A 326 12.53 -7.87 -1.29
N VAL A 327 13.16 -7.51 -0.17
CA VAL A 327 12.43 -7.20 1.06
C VAL A 327 12.29 -5.69 1.16
N ALA A 328 11.09 -5.16 0.96
CA ALA A 328 10.81 -3.75 1.00
C ALA A 328 10.22 -3.33 2.35
N SER A 329 10.58 -2.13 2.80
CA SER A 329 10.01 -1.52 3.99
C SER A 329 9.41 -0.15 3.70
N ALA A 330 8.26 0.12 4.32
CA ALA A 330 7.56 1.39 4.21
C ALA A 330 6.61 1.61 5.41
N CYS A 331 5.98 2.79 5.44
CA CYS A 331 4.88 3.05 6.36
C CYS A 331 3.69 2.16 6.02
N VAL A 332 2.84 1.88 7.02
CA VAL A 332 1.62 1.07 6.86
C VAL A 332 0.83 1.45 5.61
N THR A 333 0.51 2.73 5.43
CA THR A 333 -0.37 3.20 4.34
C THR A 333 0.18 3.06 2.93
N THR A 334 1.45 2.70 2.75
CA THR A 334 2.13 2.69 1.45
C THR A 334 2.76 1.35 1.08
N LEU A 335 2.89 0.42 2.04
CA LEU A 335 3.67 -0.78 1.84
C LEU A 335 3.01 -1.76 0.84
N VAL A 336 1.69 -1.98 0.96
CA VAL A 336 0.96 -2.90 0.09
C VAL A 336 0.95 -2.38 -1.35
N GLU A 337 0.70 -1.07 -1.56
CA GLU A 337 0.76 -0.46 -2.90
C GLU A 337 2.13 -0.70 -3.56
N GLY A 338 3.22 -0.46 -2.81
CA GLY A 338 4.59 -0.71 -3.30
C GLY A 338 4.86 -2.19 -3.61
N GLY A 339 4.33 -3.11 -2.80
CA GLY A 339 4.44 -4.56 -3.03
C GLY A 339 3.74 -5.00 -4.33
N TRP A 340 2.53 -4.49 -4.57
CA TRP A 340 1.82 -4.74 -5.83
C TRP A 340 2.48 -4.08 -7.04
N GLU A 341 3.07 -2.90 -6.87
CA GLU A 341 3.84 -2.25 -7.93
C GLU A 341 5.08 -3.07 -8.30
N LEU A 342 5.82 -3.59 -7.31
CA LEU A 342 6.94 -4.52 -7.54
C LEU A 342 6.49 -5.79 -8.27
N LYS A 343 5.33 -6.36 -7.88
CA LYS A 343 4.75 -7.52 -8.56
C LYS A 343 4.44 -7.23 -10.03
N ARG A 344 3.90 -6.05 -10.37
CA ARG A 344 3.68 -5.63 -11.77
C ARG A 344 4.98 -5.58 -12.57
N TYR A 345 6.09 -5.23 -11.93
CA TYR A 345 7.42 -5.23 -12.55
C TYR A 345 8.13 -6.58 -12.49
N ASN A 346 7.42 -7.67 -12.15
CA ASN A 346 7.97 -9.02 -12.00
C ASN A 346 9.12 -9.11 -10.99
N VAL A 347 9.03 -8.33 -9.90
CA VAL A 347 9.99 -8.37 -8.80
C VAL A 347 9.38 -9.15 -7.63
N PRO A 348 9.90 -10.34 -7.29
CA PRO A 348 9.45 -11.08 -6.12
C PRO A 348 9.73 -10.28 -4.85
N ALA A 349 8.67 -9.95 -4.12
CA ALA A 349 8.75 -9.04 -2.98
C ALA A 349 8.29 -9.69 -1.67
N GLN A 350 8.87 -9.23 -0.57
CA GLN A 350 8.39 -9.39 0.78
C GLN A 350 8.32 -8.02 1.45
N CYS A 351 7.42 -7.88 2.42
CA CYS A 351 7.00 -6.65 3.06
C CYS A 351 7.41 -6.69 4.54
N VAL A 352 8.11 -5.65 5.01
CA VAL A 352 8.42 -5.44 6.44
C VAL A 352 8.00 -4.02 6.82
N LEU A 353 7.06 -3.88 7.75
CA LEU A 353 6.58 -2.57 8.18
C LEU A 353 7.62 -1.83 9.01
N LEU A 354 7.67 -0.51 8.82
CA LEU A 354 8.33 0.38 9.79
C LEU A 354 7.60 0.29 11.13
N ASN A 355 8.34 0.25 12.23
CA ASN A 355 7.77 0.11 13.58
C ASN A 355 6.88 1.28 13.99
N SER A 356 7.06 2.46 13.40
CA SER A 356 6.23 3.63 13.65
C SER A 356 6.35 4.66 12.52
N SER A 357 5.33 5.52 12.43
CA SER A 357 5.33 6.68 11.52
C SER A 357 6.28 7.79 12.03
N GLY A 358 7.40 7.96 11.33
CA GLY A 358 8.46 8.91 11.72
C GLY A 358 8.75 10.02 10.72
N CYS A 359 8.28 9.89 9.47
CA CYS A 359 8.63 10.78 8.36
C CYS A 359 8.27 12.26 8.62
N LYS A 360 9.24 13.16 8.39
CA LYS A 360 9.07 14.61 8.49
C LYS A 360 8.00 15.17 7.54
N LYS A 361 8.00 14.70 6.29
CA LYS A 361 7.09 15.18 5.24
C LYS A 361 5.62 14.84 5.53
N HIS A 362 5.38 13.63 6.03
CA HIS A 362 4.04 13.04 6.06
C HIS A 362 3.43 12.94 7.46
N TRP A 363 4.22 12.85 8.53
CA TRP A 363 3.69 12.47 9.85
C TRP A 363 4.06 13.49 10.92
N ARG A 364 5.34 13.65 11.21
CA ARG A 364 5.85 14.46 12.34
C ARG A 364 6.58 15.70 11.86
N GLN A 365 6.52 16.82 12.57
CA GLN A 365 7.23 18.03 12.13
C GLN A 365 8.74 17.94 12.36
N GLU A 366 9.16 17.32 13.46
CA GLU A 366 10.58 17.14 13.79
C GLU A 366 11.24 16.10 12.88
N GLY A 367 10.49 15.06 12.53
CA GLY A 367 11.02 13.90 11.81
C GLY A 367 11.84 13.02 12.73
N ILE A 368 11.36 11.81 13.01
CA ILE A 368 12.04 10.86 13.89
C ILE A 368 12.47 9.66 13.05
N PRO A 369 13.78 9.35 12.99
CA PRO A 369 14.24 8.16 12.32
C PRO A 369 13.56 6.91 12.88
N THR A 370 12.86 6.21 12.00
CA THR A 370 12.17 4.96 12.37
C THR A 370 13.06 3.75 12.10
N LYS A 371 12.61 2.58 12.51
CA LYS A 371 13.31 1.29 12.38
C LYS A 371 12.34 0.20 11.93
N ILE A 372 12.90 -0.93 11.51
CA ILE A 372 12.17 -2.17 11.29
C ILE A 372 12.56 -3.19 12.36
N ASP A 373 11.75 -4.22 12.52
CA ASP A 373 12.13 -5.36 13.32
C ASP A 373 13.16 -6.24 12.59
N ILE A 374 14.27 -6.52 13.28
CA ILE A 374 15.39 -7.30 12.70
C ILE A 374 15.07 -8.79 12.64
N ARG A 375 14.24 -9.31 13.56
CA ARG A 375 13.83 -10.73 13.52
C ARG A 375 12.89 -10.93 12.34
N GLU A 376 11.94 -10.03 12.16
CA GLU A 376 11.05 -10.05 11.01
C GLU A 376 11.82 -9.94 9.70
N LEU A 377 12.72 -8.97 9.56
CA LEU A 377 13.56 -8.85 8.37
C LEU A 377 14.28 -10.17 8.05
N LYS A 378 14.88 -10.81 9.06
CA LYS A 378 15.55 -12.11 8.87
C LYS A 378 14.58 -13.21 8.49
N SER A 379 13.38 -13.23 9.05
CA SER A 379 12.35 -14.20 8.69
C SER A 379 11.84 -14.02 7.26
N ARG A 380 11.80 -12.79 6.74
CA ARG A 380 11.39 -12.51 5.35
C ARG A 380 12.50 -12.66 4.33
N LEU A 381 13.76 -12.64 4.78
CA LEU A 381 14.91 -12.91 3.92
C LEU A 381 15.13 -14.39 3.66
N ASN A 382 14.64 -15.30 4.52
CA ASN A 382 14.96 -16.73 4.43
C ASN A 382 13.79 -17.55 3.88
#